data_AF-A0AAX0IE03-F1
#
_entry.id   AF-A0AAX0IE03-F1
#
_cell.length_a   1.000
_cell.length_b   1.000
_cell.length_c   1.000
_cell.angle_alpha   90.00
_cell.angle_beta   90.00
_cell.angle_gamma   90.00
#
_symmetry.space_group_name_H-M   'P 1'
#
loop_
_entity.id
_entity.type
_entity.pdbx_description
1 polymer ?
#
loop_
_entity_poly.entity_id
_entity_poly.type
_entity_poly.pdbx_seq_one_letter_code
_entity_poly.pdbx_strand_id
1 'polypeptide(L)'
;MHEAACWVHARRKFHDLHAARPTPLTTEALRRIAELYVIEAEIRGKPSDERKEVRQLRSLPLLEDLERWLRSTLETLSRKSDTAAAILYALKLWPALLRYRDDGVIEIDNSAAERALRSVAIGRRNYLFAGTDSGGECAAAIYSLIGTAKLSGVDPEA
;
A
#
# COMPACT_ATOMS: atom_id res chain seq x y z
N MET A 1 2.50 11.30 10.63
CA MET A 1 3.08 10.71 9.41
C MET A 1 2.15 9.57 9.00
N HIS A 2 1.28 9.77 8.01
CA HIS A 2 0.34 8.73 7.57
C HIS A 2 1.14 7.68 6.78
N GLU A 3 1.38 6.50 7.34
CA GLU A 3 1.95 5.39 6.57
C GLU A 3 0.94 5.02 5.47
N ALA A 4 1.40 5.04 4.22
CA ALA A 4 0.54 4.77 3.08
C ALA A 4 0.12 3.29 3.07
N ALA A 5 -1.18 3.05 2.91
CA ALA A 5 -1.76 1.72 2.94
C ALA A 5 -1.52 0.97 1.62
N CYS A 6 -0.31 0.45 1.43
CA CYS A 6 0.11 -0.33 0.27
C CYS A 6 1.05 -1.48 0.65
N TRP A 7 1.21 -2.45 -0.26
CA TRP A 7 1.93 -3.70 0.02
C TRP A 7 3.41 -3.49 0.32
N VAL A 8 4.07 -2.49 -0.28
CA VAL A 8 5.47 -2.17 0.06
C VAL A 8 5.66 -1.86 1.55
N HIS A 9 4.72 -1.17 2.20
CA HIS A 9 4.81 -0.84 3.63
C HIS A 9 4.50 -2.04 4.51
N ALA A 10 3.46 -2.81 4.18
CA ALA A 10 3.14 -4.04 4.89
C ALA A 10 4.31 -5.04 4.81
N ARG A 11 4.85 -5.25 3.60
CA ARG A 11 6.03 -6.09 3.34
C ARG A 11 7.25 -5.62 4.12
N ARG A 12 7.51 -4.31 4.17
CA ARG A 12 8.67 -3.75 4.89
C ARG A 12 8.66 -4.15 6.36
N LYS A 13 7.51 -4.13 7.04
CA LYS A 13 7.44 -4.52 8.46
C LYS A 13 7.85 -5.98 8.68
N PHE A 14 7.45 -6.90 7.81
CA PHE A 14 7.92 -8.29 7.88
C PHE A 14 9.40 -8.44 7.50
N HIS A 15 9.84 -7.68 6.49
CA HIS A 15 11.23 -7.69 6.03
C HIS A 15 12.20 -7.21 7.10
N ASP A 16 11.90 -6.10 7.80
CA ASP A 16 12.77 -5.55 8.83
C ASP A 16 12.94 -6.54 10.00
N LEU A 17 11.86 -7.23 10.37
CA LEU A 17 11.92 -8.32 11.36
C LEU A 17 12.73 -9.51 10.86
N HIS A 18 12.53 -9.93 9.61
CA HIS A 18 13.28 -11.02 9.00
C HIS A 18 14.78 -10.70 8.92
N ALA A 19 15.14 -9.49 8.51
CA ALA A 19 16.52 -9.03 8.41
C ALA A 19 17.21 -8.97 9.77
N ALA A 20 16.49 -8.57 10.82
CA ALA A 20 17.00 -8.59 12.19
C ALA A 20 17.15 -10.01 12.75
N ARG A 21 16.14 -10.87 12.52
CA ARG A 21 16.16 -12.28 12.92
C ARG A 21 15.20 -13.10 12.04
N PRO A 22 15.72 -13.91 11.10
CA PRO A 22 14.89 -14.79 10.30
C PRO A 22 14.14 -15.79 11.16
N THR A 23 12.85 -15.98 10.87
CA THR A 23 11.99 -16.99 11.49
C THR A 23 11.14 -17.68 10.42
N PRO A 24 10.60 -18.88 10.68
CA PRO A 24 9.67 -19.52 9.74
C PRO A 24 8.47 -18.62 9.40
N LEU A 25 7.93 -17.90 10.38
CA LEU A 25 6.79 -17.00 10.19
C LEU A 25 7.13 -15.79 9.30
N THR A 26 8.26 -15.13 9.53
CA THR A 26 8.66 -13.98 8.71
C THR A 26 9.02 -14.40 7.29
N THR A 27 9.64 -15.57 7.13
CA THR A 27 9.95 -16.17 5.82
C THR A 27 8.66 -16.46 5.05
N GLU A 28 7.69 -17.10 5.70
CA GLU A 28 6.42 -17.45 5.07
C GLU A 28 5.60 -16.22 4.70
N ALA A 29 5.54 -15.21 5.56
CA ALA A 29 4.88 -13.94 5.25
C ALA A 29 5.48 -13.29 3.98
N LEU A 30 6.81 -13.22 3.90
CA LEU A 30 7.50 -12.64 2.75
C LEU A 30 7.31 -13.47 1.48
N ARG A 31 7.31 -14.81 1.59
CA ARG A 31 7.07 -15.73 0.47
C ARG A 31 5.68 -15.50 -0.14
N ARG A 32 4.64 -15.47 0.69
CA ARG A 32 3.25 -15.24 0.26
C ARG A 32 3.05 -13.88 -0.37
N ILE A 33 3.66 -12.85 0.20
CA ILE A 33 3.64 -11.51 -0.39
C ILE A 33 4.35 -11.51 -1.74
N ALA A 34 5.49 -12.21 -1.86
CA ALA A 34 6.24 -12.28 -3.11
C ALA A 34 5.44 -12.95 -4.25
N GLU A 35 4.59 -13.93 -3.96
CA GLU A 35 3.71 -14.57 -4.96
C GLU A 35 2.76 -13.54 -5.61
N LEU A 36 2.26 -12.57 -4.84
CA LEU A 36 1.45 -11.46 -5.39
C LEU A 36 2.28 -10.61 -6.37
N TYR A 37 3.52 -10.30 -6.02
CA TYR A 37 4.42 -9.52 -6.87
C TYR A 37 4.82 -10.26 -8.15
N VAL A 38 4.89 -11.60 -8.14
CA VAL A 38 5.11 -12.39 -9.35
C VAL A 38 3.96 -12.18 -10.33
N ILE A 39 2.71 -12.26 -9.87
CA ILE A 39 1.53 -11.99 -10.71
C ILE A 39 1.58 -10.56 -11.25
N GLU A 40 1.82 -9.58 -10.38
CA GLU A 40 1.86 -8.17 -10.77
C GLU A 40 2.96 -7.83 -11.77
N ALA A 41 4.09 -8.54 -11.73
CA ALA A 41 5.14 -8.40 -12.73
C ALA A 41 4.70 -8.91 -14.11
N GLU A 42 3.96 -10.02 -14.18
CA GLU A 42 3.45 -10.60 -15.43
C GLU A 42 2.37 -9.75 -16.11
N ILE A 43 1.55 -9.04 -15.33
CA ILE A 43 0.46 -8.22 -15.86
C ILE A 43 0.80 -6.73 -16.00
N ARG A 44 2.04 -6.34 -15.67
CA ARG A 44 2.47 -4.95 -15.76
C ARG A 44 2.46 -4.48 -17.21
N GLY A 45 1.89 -3.29 -17.45
CA GLY A 45 1.79 -2.69 -18.79
C GLY A 45 0.64 -3.23 -19.63
N LYS A 46 -0.14 -4.19 -19.13
CA LYS A 46 -1.35 -4.68 -19.77
C LYS A 46 -2.53 -3.73 -19.57
N PRO A 47 -3.59 -3.82 -20.41
CA PRO A 47 -4.84 -3.10 -20.22
C PRO A 47 -5.45 -3.30 -18.82
N SER A 48 -6.13 -2.28 -18.29
CA SER A 48 -6.63 -2.28 -16.90
C SER A 48 -7.72 -3.35 -16.67
N ASP A 49 -8.53 -3.65 -17.66
CA ASP A 49 -9.50 -4.74 -17.64
C ASP A 49 -8.82 -6.12 -17.54
N GLU A 50 -7.79 -6.38 -18.35
CA GLU A 50 -7.03 -7.63 -18.29
C GLU A 50 -6.30 -7.78 -16.95
N ARG A 51 -5.71 -6.69 -16.44
CA ARG A 51 -5.08 -6.67 -15.11
C ARG A 51 -6.08 -7.05 -14.02
N LYS A 52 -7.28 -6.45 -14.05
CA LYS A 52 -8.34 -6.74 -13.09
C LYS A 52 -8.77 -8.20 -13.17
N GLU A 53 -9.00 -8.73 -14.36
CA GLU A 53 -9.39 -10.12 -14.57
C GLU A 53 -8.36 -11.09 -13.96
N VAL A 54 -7.08 -10.91 -14.28
CA VAL A 54 -6.01 -11.74 -13.74
C VAL A 54 -5.92 -11.63 -12.22
N ARG A 55 -6.09 -10.43 -11.64
CA ARG A 55 -6.09 -10.24 -10.18
C ARG A 55 -7.24 -10.99 -9.52
N GLN A 56 -8.44 -10.99 -10.10
CA GLN A 56 -9.57 -11.75 -9.55
C GLN A 56 -9.37 -13.25 -9.67
N LEU A 57 -8.73 -13.74 -10.75
CA LEU A 57 -8.51 -15.17 -10.96
C LEU A 57 -7.34 -15.72 -10.12
N ARG A 58 -6.25 -14.96 -9.98
CA ARG A 58 -4.97 -15.44 -9.42
C ARG A 58 -4.59 -14.78 -8.11
N SER A 59 -4.71 -13.46 -8.00
CA SER A 59 -4.28 -12.75 -6.77
C SER A 59 -5.29 -12.91 -5.63
N LEU A 60 -6.59 -12.94 -5.94
CA LEU A 60 -7.65 -13.06 -4.94
C LEU A 60 -7.52 -14.32 -4.07
N PRO A 61 -7.42 -15.55 -4.62
CA PRO A 61 -7.26 -16.74 -3.79
C PRO A 61 -6.03 -16.68 -2.87
N LEU A 62 -4.92 -16.10 -3.36
CA LEU A 62 -3.70 -15.93 -2.57
C LEU A 62 -3.88 -14.90 -1.44
N LEU A 63 -4.62 -13.83 -1.69
CA LEU A 63 -4.96 -12.82 -0.68
C LEU A 63 -5.84 -13.43 0.42
N GLU A 64 -6.87 -14.19 0.07
CA GLU A 64 -7.73 -14.87 1.04
C GLU A 64 -6.95 -15.88 1.88
N ASP A 65 -6.09 -16.68 1.25
CA ASP A 65 -5.23 -17.62 1.97
C ASP A 65 -4.23 -16.91 2.89
N LEU A 66 -3.64 -15.81 2.42
CA LEU A 66 -2.75 -14.96 3.23
C LEU A 66 -3.49 -14.35 4.42
N GLU A 67 -4.72 -13.84 4.24
CA GLU A 67 -5.52 -13.29 5.35
C GLU A 67 -5.79 -14.36 6.41
N ARG A 68 -6.22 -15.54 5.97
CA ARG A 68 -6.53 -16.67 6.84
C ARG A 68 -5.29 -17.09 7.62
N TRP A 69 -4.15 -17.20 6.94
CA TRP A 69 -2.87 -17.54 7.54
C TRP A 69 -2.38 -16.48 8.54
N LEU A 70 -2.54 -15.18 8.23
CA LEU A 70 -2.20 -14.09 9.14
C LEU A 70 -3.05 -14.14 10.42
N ARG A 71 -4.36 -14.36 10.29
CA ARG A 71 -5.29 -14.46 11.42
C ARG A 71 -4.98 -15.67 12.30
N SER A 72 -4.78 -16.85 11.72
CA SER A 72 -4.44 -18.06 12.50
C SER A 72 -3.07 -17.94 13.17
N THR A 73 -2.09 -17.35 12.48
CA THR A 73 -0.76 -17.09 13.08
C THR A 73 -0.87 -16.15 14.27
N LEU A 74 -1.70 -15.11 14.18
CA LEU A 74 -1.89 -14.14 15.26
C LEU A 74 -2.39 -14.79 16.55
N GLU A 75 -3.24 -15.83 16.47
CA GLU A 75 -3.76 -16.57 17.62
C GLU A 75 -2.66 -17.35 18.37
N THR A 76 -1.59 -17.73 17.67
CA THR A 76 -0.46 -18.46 18.26
C THR A 76 0.60 -17.56 18.89
N LEU A 77 0.54 -16.25 18.63
CA LEU A 77 1.56 -15.30 19.04
C LEU A 77 1.19 -14.55 20.32
N SER A 78 2.20 -14.30 21.16
CA SER A 78 2.05 -13.37 22.27
C SER A 78 1.76 -11.95 21.78
N ARG A 79 0.90 -11.22 22.49
CA ARG A 79 0.56 -9.82 22.21
C ARG A 79 1.76 -8.87 22.18
N LYS A 80 2.87 -9.25 22.81
CA LYS A 80 4.13 -8.47 22.84
C LYS A 80 5.09 -8.81 21.69
N SER A 81 4.71 -9.72 20.79
CA SER A 81 5.55 -10.11 19.66
C SER A 81 5.56 -9.02 18.59
N ASP A 82 6.76 -8.63 18.14
CA ASP A 82 6.90 -7.71 17.00
C ASP A 82 6.29 -8.30 15.71
N THR A 83 6.31 -9.63 15.56
CA THR A 83 5.63 -10.30 14.45
C THR A 83 4.11 -10.13 14.56
N ALA A 84 3.55 -10.21 15.77
CA ALA A 84 2.12 -9.94 15.98
C ALA A 84 1.78 -8.48 15.64
N ALA A 85 2.64 -7.52 16.00
CA ALA A 85 2.47 -6.12 15.64
C ALA A 85 2.48 -5.89 14.11
N ALA A 86 3.37 -6.56 13.37
CA ALA A 86 3.41 -6.51 11.91
C ALA A 86 2.15 -7.13 11.27
N ILE A 87 1.67 -8.25 11.79
CA ILE A 87 0.41 -8.89 11.35
C ILE A 87 -0.79 -7.97 11.59
N LEU A 88 -0.92 -7.44 12.80
CA LEU A 88 -2.00 -6.52 13.16
C LEU A 88 -2.01 -5.28 12.27
N TYR A 89 -0.82 -4.77 11.92
CA TYR A 89 -0.70 -3.67 10.99
C TYR A 89 -1.26 -4.01 9.61
N ALA A 90 -0.87 -5.15 9.04
CA ALA A 90 -1.36 -5.60 7.74
C ALA A 90 -2.89 -5.80 7.78
N LEU A 91 -3.41 -6.48 8.81
CA LEU A 91 -4.85 -6.73 8.97
C LEU A 91 -5.66 -5.45 9.19
N LYS A 92 -5.11 -4.46 9.91
CA LYS A 92 -5.75 -3.14 10.09
C LYS A 92 -5.92 -2.41 8.75
N LEU A 93 -4.96 -2.55 7.85
CA LEU A 93 -4.97 -1.91 6.53
C LEU A 93 -5.53 -2.81 5.43
N TRP A 94 -6.05 -3.99 5.77
CA TRP A 94 -6.45 -5.01 4.82
C TRP A 94 -7.43 -4.51 3.74
N PRO A 95 -8.51 -3.77 4.08
CA PRO A 95 -9.42 -3.25 3.05
C PRO A 95 -8.74 -2.32 2.06
N ALA A 96 -7.71 -1.58 2.49
CA ALA A 96 -6.93 -0.72 1.60
C ALA A 96 -5.92 -1.51 0.77
N LEU A 97 -5.28 -2.53 1.36
CA LEU A 97 -4.37 -3.45 0.67
C LEU A 97 -5.06 -4.26 -0.42
N LEU A 98 -6.38 -4.48 -0.33
CA LEU A 98 -7.15 -5.18 -1.34
C LEU A 98 -7.53 -4.30 -2.54
N ARG A 99 -7.58 -2.97 -2.42
CA ARG A 99 -8.19 -2.09 -3.46
C ARG A 99 -7.65 -2.29 -4.87
N TYR A 100 -6.35 -2.57 -5.01
CA TYR A 100 -5.74 -2.76 -6.33
C TYR A 100 -6.34 -3.97 -7.09
N ARG A 101 -6.90 -4.96 -6.38
CA ARG A 101 -7.48 -6.14 -7.03
C ARG A 101 -8.70 -5.81 -7.88
N ASP A 102 -9.47 -4.80 -7.50
CA ASP A 102 -10.77 -4.46 -8.10
C ASP A 102 -10.64 -3.36 -9.18
N ASP A 103 -9.53 -2.63 -9.17
CA ASP A 103 -9.20 -1.56 -10.12
C ASP A 103 -7.83 -1.81 -10.77
N GLY A 104 -7.84 -2.19 -12.04
CA GLY A 104 -6.64 -2.44 -12.85
C GLY A 104 -5.75 -1.22 -13.10
N VAL A 105 -6.21 -0.01 -12.78
CA VAL A 105 -5.40 1.21 -12.86
C VAL A 105 -4.53 1.36 -11.61
N ILE A 106 -4.97 0.84 -10.47
CA ILE A 106 -4.24 0.93 -9.21
C ILE A 106 -3.08 -0.07 -9.23
N GLU A 107 -1.88 0.41 -8.92
CA GLU A 107 -0.71 -0.43 -8.69
C GLU A 107 -0.75 -1.05 -7.29
N ILE A 108 -0.19 -2.27 -7.16
CA ILE A 108 -0.05 -2.94 -5.86
C ILE A 108 0.76 -2.10 -4.85
N ASP A 109 1.66 -1.25 -5.38
CA ASP A 109 2.46 -0.30 -4.63
C ASP A 109 2.03 1.13 -4.96
N ASN A 110 1.76 1.93 -3.92
CA ASN A 110 1.45 3.34 -4.09
C ASN A 110 2.71 4.22 -4.27
N SER A 111 3.87 3.62 -4.56
CA SER A 111 5.16 4.31 -4.56
C SER A 111 5.29 5.39 -5.65
N ALA A 112 4.50 5.32 -6.72
CA ALA A 112 4.44 6.40 -7.71
C ALA A 112 3.69 7.63 -7.15
N ALA A 113 2.52 7.44 -6.53
CA ALA A 113 1.79 8.52 -5.89
C ALA A 113 2.52 9.07 -4.67
N GLU A 114 3.19 8.23 -3.89
CA GLU A 114 4.03 8.67 -2.77
C GLU A 114 5.26 9.45 -3.23
N ARG A 115 5.94 9.03 -4.33
CA ARG A 115 7.05 9.80 -4.91
C ARG A 115 6.56 11.15 -5.43
N ALA A 116 5.39 11.20 -6.07
CA ALA A 116 4.77 12.44 -6.54
C ALA A 116 4.32 13.35 -5.37
N LEU A 117 3.72 12.79 -4.32
CA LEU A 117 3.38 13.54 -3.11
C LEU A 117 4.62 14.01 -2.37
N ARG A 118 5.71 13.23 -2.36
CA ARG A 118 6.99 13.60 -1.77
C ARG A 118 7.66 14.72 -2.57
N SER A 119 7.62 14.69 -3.90
CA SER A 119 8.13 15.80 -4.72
C SER A 119 7.30 17.08 -4.53
N VAL A 120 5.98 16.97 -4.40
CA VAL A 120 5.10 18.11 -4.08
C VAL A 120 5.33 18.63 -2.66
N ALA A 121 5.50 17.76 -1.67
CA ALA A 121 5.78 18.13 -0.28
C ALA A 121 7.18 18.75 -0.13
N ILE A 122 8.19 18.22 -0.84
CA ILE A 122 9.52 18.82 -0.93
C ILE A 122 9.45 20.17 -1.65
N GLY A 123 8.70 20.26 -2.76
CA GLY A 123 8.47 21.51 -3.48
C GLY A 123 7.84 22.57 -2.58
N ARG A 124 6.74 22.24 -1.89
CA ARG A 124 6.10 23.14 -0.91
C ARG A 124 7.03 23.52 0.24
N ARG A 125 7.84 22.58 0.75
CA ARG A 125 8.87 22.88 1.75
C ARG A 125 9.96 23.79 1.17
N ASN A 126 10.33 23.69 -0.10
CA ASN A 126 11.28 24.61 -0.71
C ASN A 126 10.68 26.01 -0.96
N TYR A 127 9.39 26.10 -1.27
CA TYR A 127 8.68 27.37 -1.43
C TYR A 127 8.35 28.05 -0.08
N LEU A 128 8.08 27.28 0.99
CA LEU A 128 7.83 27.82 2.33
C LEU A 128 9.08 28.35 3.04
N PHE A 129 10.28 28.05 2.54
CA PHE A 129 11.53 28.61 3.07
C PHE A 129 12.00 29.85 2.28
N ALA A 130 11.25 30.26 1.25
CA ALA A 130 11.40 31.54 0.58
C ALA A 130 10.40 32.56 1.16
N GLY A 131 10.42 32.78 2.48
CA GLY A 131 9.65 33.85 3.11
C GLY A 131 9.12 33.52 4.49
N THR A 132 9.77 34.12 5.50
CA THR A 132 9.33 34.38 6.88
C THR A 132 9.30 33.21 7.87
N ASP A 133 10.02 33.46 8.96
CA ASP A 133 10.10 32.72 10.20
C ASP A 133 8.78 32.83 10.98
N SER A 134 8.45 31.82 11.78
CA SER A 134 7.27 31.66 12.67
C SER A 134 5.93 31.18 12.09
N GLY A 135 5.38 30.15 12.74
CA GLY A 135 3.99 29.67 12.61
C GLY A 135 3.83 28.57 11.56
N GLY A 136 3.38 27.37 11.86
CA GLY A 136 2.28 26.99 12.75
C GLY A 136 1.42 26.01 11.94
N GLU A 137 0.98 24.94 12.59
CA GLU A 137 0.21 23.82 12.05
C GLU A 137 -0.70 24.11 10.84
N CYS A 138 -0.53 23.34 9.75
CA CYS A 138 -1.67 22.94 8.93
C CYS A 138 -1.31 21.80 7.97
N ALA A 139 -1.96 20.63 8.10
CA ALA A 139 -2.28 19.74 6.98
C ALA A 139 -3.13 18.53 7.45
N ALA A 140 -4.31 18.80 8.00
CA ALA A 140 -5.37 17.79 8.15
C ALA A 140 -6.38 17.84 6.98
N ALA A 141 -5.93 18.20 5.76
CA ALA A 141 -6.82 18.49 4.62
C ALA A 141 -6.50 17.73 3.32
N ILE A 142 -5.69 16.66 3.35
CA ILE A 142 -5.28 15.98 2.11
C ILE A 142 -6.16 14.77 1.77
N TYR A 143 -6.90 14.19 2.72
CA TYR A 143 -7.79 13.06 2.41
C TYR A 143 -9.17 13.45 1.86
N SER A 144 -9.59 14.73 1.93
CA SER A 144 -10.87 15.17 1.35
C SER A 144 -10.78 15.73 -0.08
N LEU A 145 -9.59 15.78 -0.68
CA LEU A 145 -9.37 16.36 -2.02
C LEU A 145 -8.90 15.34 -3.09
N ILE A 146 -8.86 14.05 -2.75
CA ILE A 146 -8.67 12.95 -3.73
C ILE A 146 -9.97 12.13 -3.83
N GLY A 147 -11.12 12.77 -3.57
CA GLY A 147 -12.45 12.26 -3.86
C GLY A 147 -13.12 12.93 -5.08
N THR A 148 -12.54 14.00 -5.62
CA THR A 148 -13.19 14.85 -6.64
C THR A 148 -12.20 15.33 -7.70
N ALA A 149 -11.60 14.39 -8.43
CA ALA A 149 -10.95 14.70 -9.71
C ALA A 149 -11.03 13.50 -10.68
N LYS A 150 -12.17 12.82 -10.71
CA LYS A 150 -12.49 11.82 -11.75
C LYS A 150 -13.97 11.82 -12.12
N LEU A 151 -14.59 13.00 -12.18
CA LEU A 151 -15.99 13.19 -12.64
C LEU A 151 -16.21 14.61 -13.20
N SER A 152 -15.42 15.02 -14.20
CA SER A 152 -15.81 16.10 -15.10
C SER A 152 -15.16 15.84 -16.45
N GLY A 153 -15.78 14.94 -17.22
CA GLY A 153 -15.52 14.79 -18.64
C GLY A 153 -16.09 16.00 -19.37
N VAL A 154 -15.30 17.06 -19.48
CA VAL A 154 -15.58 18.17 -20.38
C VAL A 154 -14.36 18.34 -21.28
N ASP A 155 -14.58 17.96 -22.53
CA ASP A 155 -13.73 18.22 -23.68
C ASP A 155 -13.93 19.69 -24.10
N PRO A 156 -12.90 20.56 -24.16
CA PRO A 156 -13.07 21.93 -24.61
C PRO A 156 -12.42 22.15 -25.99
N GLU A 157 -13.09 21.72 -27.06
CA GLU A 157 -12.97 22.31 -28.40
C GLU A 157 -14.36 22.41 -29.07
N ALA A 158 -15.05 23.52 -28.78
CA ALA A 158 -15.89 24.33 -29.68
C ALA A 158 -16.34 25.61 -28.97
#